data_AF-A0A960TM37-F1
#
_entry.id   AF-A0A960TM37-F1
#
_cell.length_a   1.000
_cell.length_b   1.000
_cell.length_c   1.000
_cell.angle_alpha   90.00
_cell.angle_beta   90.00
_cell.angle_gamma   90.00
#
_symmetry.space_group_name_H-M   'P 1'
#
loop_
_entity.id
_entity.type
_entity.pdbx_description
1 polymer ?
#
loop_
_entity_poly.entity_id
_entity_poly.type
_entity_poly.pdbx_seq_one_letter_code
_entity_poly.pdbx_strand_id
1 'polypeptide(L)'
;MSHPSPEPDFPSLLNLFLEEGKNREKEPVLKMFTDYLLHLYEGEDEILMEDVSGFEVDDFLNFYIQDRYPDRSETLIREARSALKSFQKFLIQKKYLTSEDLEEWKEALK
;
A
#
# COMPACT_ATOMS: atom_id res chain seq x y z
N MET A 1 28.41 17.76 -0.55
CA MET A 1 26.95 17.94 -0.66
C MET A 1 26.34 16.61 -0.30
N SER A 2 25.64 16.52 0.82
CA SER A 2 24.94 15.30 1.18
C SER A 2 23.74 15.20 0.25
N HIS A 3 23.76 14.27 -0.70
CA HIS A 3 22.54 13.88 -1.37
C HIS A 3 21.59 13.37 -0.27
N PRO A 4 20.35 13.89 -0.17
CA PRO A 4 19.34 13.18 0.61
C PRO A 4 19.28 11.76 0.05
N SER A 5 19.28 10.76 0.95
CA SER A 5 19.08 9.37 0.56
C SER A 5 17.82 9.32 -0.32
N PRO A 6 17.83 8.62 -1.47
CA PRO A 6 16.62 8.52 -2.29
C PRO A 6 15.48 8.03 -1.40
N GLU A 7 14.31 8.66 -1.56
CA GLU A 7 13.13 8.19 -0.86
C GLU A 7 12.89 6.73 -1.26
N PRO A 8 12.64 5.84 -0.29
CA PRO A 8 12.47 4.43 -0.60
C PRO A 8 11.20 4.24 -1.41
N ASP A 9 11.32 3.47 -2.49
CA ASP A 9 10.17 3.04 -3.28
C ASP A 9 9.18 2.20 -2.44
N PHE A 10 7.94 2.14 -2.92
CA PHE A 10 6.85 1.42 -2.26
C PHE A 10 7.17 -0.07 -2.04
N PRO A 11 7.66 -0.85 -3.03
CA PRO A 11 8.11 -2.22 -2.82
C PRO A 11 9.17 -2.40 -1.71
N SER A 12 10.14 -1.50 -1.62
CA SER A 12 11.20 -1.49 -0.62
C SER A 12 10.63 -1.23 0.77
N LEU A 13 9.71 -0.28 0.91
CA LEU A 13 8.98 -0.03 2.16
C LEU A 13 8.12 -1.21 2.60
N LEU A 14 7.47 -1.87 1.64
CA LEU A 14 6.68 -3.07 1.88
C LEU A 14 7.55 -4.21 2.43
N ASN A 15 8.69 -4.46 1.80
CA ASN A 15 9.65 -5.48 2.23
C ASN A 15 10.13 -5.19 3.66
N LEU A 16 10.50 -3.93 3.95
CA LEU A 16 10.92 -3.52 5.28
C LEU A 16 9.81 -3.77 6.33
N PHE A 17 8.56 -3.45 6.00
CA PHE A 17 7.41 -3.71 6.87
C PHE A 17 7.20 -5.21 7.16
N LEU A 18 7.34 -6.06 6.14
CA LEU A 18 7.17 -7.51 6.27
C LEU A 18 8.31 -8.13 7.08
N GLU A 19 9.53 -7.64 6.92
CA GLU A 19 10.71 -8.10 7.64
C GLU A 19 10.73 -7.65 9.10
N GLU A 20 10.53 -6.35 9.36
CA GLU A 20 10.58 -5.80 10.73
C GLU A 20 9.37 -6.21 11.57
N GLY A 21 8.18 -6.26 10.96
CA GLY A 21 6.93 -6.40 11.70
C GLY A 21 6.48 -7.83 11.95
N LYS A 22 7.18 -8.84 11.43
CA LYS A 22 6.74 -10.25 11.40
C LYS A 22 5.33 -10.42 10.81
N ASN A 23 4.94 -9.54 9.89
CA ASN A 23 3.61 -9.49 9.27
C ASN A 23 3.50 -10.40 8.04
N ARG A 24 4.23 -11.52 8.01
CA ARG A 24 4.33 -12.37 6.81
C ARG A 24 2.98 -12.95 6.38
N GLU A 25 2.04 -13.09 7.31
CA GLU A 25 0.67 -13.49 7.01
C GLU A 25 -0.08 -12.48 6.13
N LYS A 26 0.36 -11.21 6.10
CA LYS A 26 -0.22 -10.13 5.29
C LYS A 26 0.43 -10.01 3.91
N GLU A 27 1.55 -10.70 3.67
CA GLU A 27 2.30 -10.65 2.41
C GLU A 27 1.42 -10.91 1.18
N PRO A 28 0.50 -11.90 1.15
CA PRO A 28 -0.27 -12.19 -0.06
C PRO A 28 -1.12 -11.00 -0.52
N VAL A 29 -1.88 -10.37 0.39
CA VAL A 29 -2.75 -9.24 0.04
C VAL A 29 -1.98 -7.96 -0.23
N LEU A 30 -0.81 -7.78 0.40
CA LEU A 30 0.07 -6.64 0.13
C LEU A 30 0.78 -6.77 -1.22
N LYS A 31 1.14 -7.99 -1.63
CA LYS A 31 1.61 -8.27 -2.99
C LYS A 31 0.53 -7.98 -4.01
N MET A 32 -0.73 -8.38 -3.75
CA MET A 32 -1.85 -8.01 -4.64
C MET A 32 -1.99 -6.50 -4.82
N PHE A 33 -1.80 -5.72 -3.75
CA PHE A 33 -1.81 -4.26 -3.85
C PHE A 33 -0.62 -3.73 -4.66
N THR A 34 0.57 -4.31 -4.46
CA THR A 34 1.76 -3.94 -5.24
C THR A 34 1.58 -4.25 -6.72
N ASP A 35 1.02 -5.42 -7.07
CA ASP A 35 0.71 -5.81 -8.44
C ASP A 35 -0.32 -4.86 -9.07
N TYR A 36 -1.30 -4.41 -8.29
CA TYR A 36 -2.26 -3.38 -8.72
C TYR A 36 -1.55 -2.06 -9.03
N LEU A 37 -0.69 -1.56 -8.14
CA LEU A 37 0.06 -0.32 -8.36
C LEU A 37 0.97 -0.44 -9.59
N LEU A 38 1.68 -1.55 -9.75
CA LEU A 38 2.51 -1.81 -10.94
C LEU A 38 1.71 -1.83 -12.24
N HIS A 39 0.45 -2.28 -12.19
CA HIS A 39 -0.44 -2.23 -13.34
C HIS A 39 -1.02 -0.83 -13.59
N LEU A 40 -1.20 -0.01 -12.55
CA LEU A 40 -1.68 1.36 -12.70
C LEU A 40 -0.60 2.26 -13.33
N TYR A 41 0.64 2.09 -12.91
CA TYR A 41 1.80 2.88 -13.32
C TYR A 41 2.58 2.26 -14.49
N GLU A 42 1.91 1.62 -15.46
CA GLU A 42 2.56 0.88 -16.56
C GLU A 42 3.72 1.67 -17.20
N GLY A 43 4.97 1.26 -16.90
CA GLY A 43 6.19 1.87 -17.45
C GLY A 43 7.09 2.58 -16.43
N GLU A 44 6.72 2.64 -15.16
CA GLU A 44 7.60 3.15 -14.09
C GLU A 44 8.45 2.02 -13.50
N ASP A 45 9.77 2.26 -13.39
CA ASP A 45 10.72 1.31 -12.79
C ASP A 45 10.62 1.30 -11.26
N GLU A 46 10.11 2.39 -10.67
CA GLU A 46 10.00 2.61 -9.23
C GLU A 46 8.68 3.33 -8.94
N ILE A 47 7.87 2.80 -8.01
CA ILE A 47 6.65 3.48 -7.52
C ILE A 47 7.04 4.18 -6.24
N LEU A 48 7.03 5.51 -6.20
CA LEU A 48 7.39 6.23 -4.99
C LEU A 48 6.20 6.22 -4.02
N MET A 49 6.50 6.42 -2.74
CA MET A 49 5.45 6.50 -1.72
C MET A 49 4.54 7.71 -1.94
N GLU A 50 5.08 8.82 -2.48
CA GLU A 50 4.31 10.02 -2.82
C GLU A 50 3.30 9.81 -3.96
N ASP A 51 3.50 8.78 -4.78
CA ASP A 51 2.57 8.41 -5.85
C ASP A 51 1.39 7.56 -5.34
N VAL A 52 1.40 7.15 -4.06
CA VAL A 52 0.37 6.27 -3.50
C VAL A 52 -0.50 7.05 -2.49
N SER A 53 -1.55 7.65 -3.03
CA SER A 53 -2.52 8.46 -2.29
C SER A 53 -3.66 7.60 -1.70
N GLY A 54 -4.65 8.24 -1.07
CA GLY A 54 -5.85 7.51 -0.65
C GLY A 54 -6.69 6.99 -1.82
N PHE A 55 -6.56 7.58 -3.01
CA PHE A 55 -7.28 7.14 -4.20
C PHE A 55 -6.90 5.71 -4.60
N GLU A 56 -5.60 5.40 -4.70
CA GLU A 56 -5.15 4.05 -5.05
C GLU A 56 -5.60 3.00 -4.03
N VAL A 57 -5.62 3.37 -2.75
CA VAL A 57 -6.09 2.52 -1.66
C VAL A 57 -7.60 2.25 -1.78
N ASP A 58 -8.38 3.29 -2.06
CA ASP A 58 -9.84 3.17 -2.24
C ASP A 58 -10.17 2.33 -3.48
N ASP A 59 -9.52 2.61 -4.60
CA ASP A 59 -9.75 1.91 -5.86
C ASP A 59 -9.41 0.42 -5.75
N PHE A 60 -8.28 0.10 -5.11
CA PHE A 60 -7.89 -1.27 -4.85
C PHE A 60 -8.96 -2.04 -4.04
N LEU A 61 -9.46 -1.42 -2.97
CA LEU A 61 -10.41 -2.05 -2.06
C LEU A 61 -11.83 -2.14 -2.65
N ASN A 62 -12.26 -1.14 -3.41
CA ASN A 62 -13.65 -1.02 -3.84
C ASN A 62 -13.89 -1.47 -5.27
N PHE A 63 -12.88 -1.45 -6.14
CA PHE A 63 -13.03 -1.80 -7.56
C PHE A 63 -12.12 -2.96 -7.95
N TYR A 64 -10.80 -2.83 -7.81
CA TYR A 64 -9.86 -3.83 -8.31
C TYR A 64 -10.10 -5.25 -7.77
N ILE A 65 -10.26 -5.41 -6.45
CA ILE A 65 -10.49 -6.73 -5.85
C ILE A 65 -11.80 -7.34 -6.33
N GLN A 66 -12.85 -6.53 -6.49
CA GLN A 66 -14.17 -7.02 -6.94
C GLN A 66 -14.11 -7.52 -8.38
N ASP A 67 -13.43 -6.76 -9.25
CA ASP A 67 -13.30 -7.10 -10.66
C ASP A 67 -12.41 -8.32 -10.90
N ARG A 68 -11.29 -8.42 -10.17
CA ARG A 68 -10.31 -9.51 -10.35
C ARG A 68 -10.64 -10.78 -9.57
N TYR A 69 -11.32 -10.66 -8.44
CA TYR A 69 -11.60 -11.78 -7.53
C TYR A 69 -13.05 -11.77 -7.03
N PRO A 70 -14.06 -11.79 -7.92
CA PRO A 70 -15.46 -11.61 -7.54
C PRO A 70 -15.90 -12.63 -6.48
N ASP A 71 -15.51 -13.89 -6.63
CA ASP A 71 -15.90 -14.99 -5.72
C ASP A 71 -15.34 -14.91 -4.31
N ARG A 72 -14.28 -14.11 -4.09
CA ARG A 72 -13.59 -13.96 -2.80
C ARG A 72 -13.47 -12.52 -2.32
N SER A 73 -14.13 -11.60 -3.03
CA SER A 73 -14.00 -10.16 -2.86
C SER A 73 -14.20 -9.73 -1.41
N GLU A 74 -15.28 -10.14 -0.75
CA GLU A 74 -15.56 -9.74 0.64
C GLU A 74 -14.44 -10.12 1.62
N THR A 75 -13.92 -11.35 1.51
CA THR A 75 -12.84 -11.83 2.38
C THR A 75 -11.53 -11.10 2.08
N LEU A 76 -11.20 -10.96 0.80
CA LEU A 76 -9.96 -10.28 0.36
C LEU A 76 -9.97 -8.79 0.72
N ILE A 77 -11.09 -8.09 0.58
CA ILE A 77 -11.24 -6.68 0.98
C ILE A 77 -10.97 -6.52 2.48
N ARG A 78 -11.51 -7.42 3.30
CA ARG A 78 -11.29 -7.39 4.76
C ARG A 78 -9.82 -7.63 5.12
N GLU A 79 -9.19 -8.62 4.51
CA GLU A 79 -7.77 -8.93 4.72
C GLU A 79 -6.87 -7.78 4.23
N ALA A 80 -7.11 -7.27 3.03
CA ALA A 80 -6.42 -6.14 2.44
C ALA A 80 -6.54 -4.89 3.32
N ARG A 81 -7.75 -4.52 3.75
CA ARG A 81 -7.96 -3.35 4.63
C ARG A 81 -7.22 -3.52 5.96
N SER A 82 -7.25 -4.73 6.53
CA SER A 82 -6.49 -5.02 7.75
C SER A 82 -4.99 -4.88 7.51
N ALA A 83 -4.48 -5.35 6.37
CA ALA A 83 -3.07 -5.27 6.03
C ALA A 83 -2.60 -3.83 5.77
N LEU A 84 -3.36 -3.08 4.98
CA LEU A 84 -3.09 -1.67 4.67
C LEU A 84 -3.18 -0.80 5.93
N LYS A 85 -4.09 -1.07 6.87
CA LYS A 85 -4.10 -0.41 8.19
C LYS A 85 -2.82 -0.67 8.99
N SER A 86 -2.30 -1.89 8.96
CA SER A 86 -1.02 -2.21 9.60
C SER A 86 0.16 -1.53 8.91
N PHE A 87 0.16 -1.50 7.58
CA PHE A 87 1.19 -0.85 6.79
C PHE A 87 1.18 0.68 6.98
N GLN A 88 0.00 1.32 6.95
CA GLN A 88 -0.17 2.75 7.25
C GLN A 88 0.42 3.11 8.61
N LYS A 89 0.16 2.31 9.65
CA LYS A 89 0.76 2.53 10.98
C LYS A 89 2.28 2.50 10.95
N PHE A 90 2.86 1.59 10.18
CA PHE A 90 4.31 1.52 9.97
C PHE A 90 4.84 2.76 9.26
N LEU A 91 4.18 3.20 8.17
CA LEU A 91 4.56 4.41 7.44
C LEU A 91 4.53 5.65 8.33
N ILE A 92 3.51 5.79 9.19
CA ILE A 92 3.43 6.87 10.20
C ILE A 92 4.61 6.81 11.17
N GLN A 93 4.93 5.62 11.70
CA GLN A 93 6.03 5.44 12.65
C GLN A 93 7.39 5.82 12.05
N LYS A 94 7.57 5.53 10.76
CA LYS A 94 8.81 5.83 10.02
C LYS A 94 8.81 7.22 9.37
N LYS A 95 7.69 7.95 9.43
CA LYS A 95 7.49 9.30 8.88
C LYS A 95 7.56 9.36 7.34
N TYR A 96 6.96 8.37 6.67
CA TYR A 96 6.85 8.31 5.21
C TYR A 96 5.52 8.86 4.65
N LEU A 97 4.60 9.31 5.49
CA LEU A 97 3.34 9.93 5.06
C LEU A 97 3.30 11.40 5.46
N THR A 98 2.84 12.25 4.55
CA THR A 98 2.46 13.62 4.91
C THR A 98 1.17 13.61 5.71
N SER A 99 0.77 14.78 6.25
CA SER A 99 -0.52 14.90 6.94
C SER A 99 -1.70 14.77 5.99
N GLU A 100 -1.54 15.17 4.72
CA GLU A 100 -2.55 15.07 3.67
C GLU A 100 -2.78 13.60 3.29
N ASP A 101 -1.71 12.89 2.89
CA ASP A 101 -1.79 11.46 2.54
C ASP A 101 -2.37 10.62 3.67
N LEU A 102 -2.02 10.96 4.92
CA LEU A 102 -2.55 10.28 6.09
C LEU A 102 -4.08 10.42 6.23
N GLU A 103 -4.62 11.60 5.93
CA GLU A 103 -6.07 11.83 5.99
C GLU A 103 -6.78 11.07 4.87
N GLU A 104 -6.27 11.12 3.65
CA GLU A 104 -6.85 10.39 2.52
C GLU A 104 -6.84 8.88 2.74
N TRP A 105 -5.71 8.32 3.19
CA TRP A 105 -5.63 6.91 3.53
C TRP A 105 -6.58 6.53 4.67
N LYS A 106 -6.81 7.42 5.65
CA LYS A 106 -7.79 7.14 6.72
C LYS A 106 -9.20 7.07 6.17
N GLU A 107 -9.58 7.93 5.24
CA GLU A 107 -10.89 7.91 4.59
C GLU A 107 -11.08 6.62 3.79
N ALA A 108 -10.12 6.26 2.93
CA ALA A 108 -10.16 5.04 2.12
C ALA A 108 -10.21 3.75 2.98
N LEU A 109 -9.61 3.78 4.18
CA LEU A 109 -9.56 2.63 5.09
C LEU A 109 -10.71 2.57 6.11
N LYS A 110 -11.73 3.44 6.04
CA LYS A 110 -12.89 3.37 6.94
C LYS A 110 -13.56 1.99 6.90
#